data_AF-A0A7W6EXP3-F1
#
_entry.id   AF-A0A7W6EXP3-F1
#
_cell.length_a   1.000
_cell.length_b   1.000
_cell.length_c   1.000
_cell.angle_alpha   90.00
_cell.angle_beta   90.00
_cell.angle_gamma   90.00
#
_symmetry.space_group_name_H-M   'P 1'
#
loop_
_entity.id
_entity.type
_entity.pdbx_description
1 polymer ?
#
loop_
_entity_poly.entity_id
_entity_poly.type
_entity_poly.pdbx_seq_one_letter_code
_entity_poly.pdbx_strand_id
1 'polypeptide(L)'
;MTETEAALLARSRAALLARFPLSRVSEAFFDDMLGVLPPAHIQGVPGFFVTEAVSEDVHAHFVHAGGRFYGAYVALGDPATFITYARIAAFDAVNPAPPVLAWYPDD
;
A
#
# COMPACT_ATOMS: atom_id res chain seq x y z
N MET A 1 -24.70 -2.53 14.36
CA MET A 1 -23.36 -2.04 14.70
C MET A 1 -23.53 -0.89 15.67
N THR A 2 -22.98 -1.03 16.87
CA THR A 2 -22.97 0.01 17.90
C THR A 2 -21.85 1.01 17.62
N GLU A 3 -21.93 2.21 18.19
CA GLU A 3 -20.87 3.23 18.05
C GLU A 3 -19.51 2.71 18.57
N THR A 4 -19.53 1.88 19.61
CA THR A 4 -18.34 1.24 20.18
C THR A 4 -17.69 0.25 19.22
N GLU A 5 -18.48 -0.57 18.51
CA GLU A 5 -17.97 -1.51 17.50
C GLU A 5 -17.37 -0.77 16.31
N ALA A 6 -18.03 0.28 15.83
CA ALA A 6 -17.51 1.10 14.74
C ALA A 6 -16.18 1.78 15.11
N ALA A 7 -16.07 2.31 16.34
CA ALA A 7 -14.84 2.90 16.84
C ALA A 7 -13.69 1.89 16.98
N LEU A 8 -14.01 0.64 17.37
CA LEU A 8 -13.02 -0.43 17.47
C LEU A 8 -12.48 -0.83 16.08
N LEU A 9 -13.37 -0.99 15.10
CA LEU A 9 -12.99 -1.28 13.70
C LEU A 9 -12.14 -0.17 13.11
N ALA A 10 -12.51 1.10 13.31
CA ALA A 10 -11.73 2.24 12.84
C ALA A 10 -10.31 2.26 13.43
N ARG A 11 -10.16 1.92 14.72
CA ARG A 11 -8.84 1.80 15.37
C ARG A 11 -8.04 0.61 14.85
N SER A 12 -8.68 -0.54 14.61
CA SER A 12 -8.05 -1.72 14.01
C SER A 12 -7.48 -1.40 12.62
N ARG A 13 -8.30 -0.79 11.77
CA ARG A 13 -7.92 -0.36 10.42
C ARG A 13 -6.77 0.65 10.43
N ALA A 14 -6.83 1.66 11.29
CA ALA A 14 -5.74 2.63 11.42
C ALA A 14 -4.43 1.96 11.85
N ALA A 15 -4.49 1.01 12.80
CA ALA A 15 -3.33 0.25 13.23
C ALA A 15 -2.76 -0.63 12.10
N LEU A 16 -3.63 -1.22 11.26
CA LEU A 16 -3.21 -2.03 10.12
C LEU A 16 -2.54 -1.17 9.03
N LEU A 17 -3.15 -0.05 8.63
CA LEU A 17 -2.57 0.89 7.66
C LEU A 17 -1.19 1.39 8.10
N ALA A 18 -0.99 1.58 9.39
CA ALA A 18 0.30 2.02 9.94
C ALA A 18 1.41 0.94 9.88
N ARG A 19 1.08 -0.35 9.67
CA ARG A 19 2.09 -1.41 9.56
C ARG A 19 2.87 -1.35 8.26
N PHE A 20 2.24 -0.85 7.20
CA PHE A 20 2.89 -0.65 5.91
C PHE A 20 2.53 0.72 5.33
N PRO A 21 3.17 1.80 5.82
CA PRO A 21 3.00 3.12 5.22
C PRO A 21 3.63 3.14 3.82
N LEU A 22 3.30 4.18 3.04
CA LEU A 22 3.95 4.43 1.75
C LEU A 22 5.47 4.36 1.89
N SER A 23 6.06 3.39 1.20
CA SER A 23 7.49 3.08 1.26
C SER A 23 8.04 2.80 -0.13
N ARG A 24 9.37 2.93 -0.27
CA ARG A 24 10.07 2.32 -1.41
C ARG A 24 10.09 0.82 -1.23
N VAL A 25 9.88 0.09 -2.32
CA VAL A 25 10.08 -1.36 -2.37
C VAL A 25 11.06 -1.71 -3.49
N SER A 26 11.67 -2.88 -3.39
CA SER A 26 12.52 -3.40 -4.47
C SER A 26 11.67 -3.76 -5.70
N GLU A 27 12.32 -3.77 -6.87
CA GLU A 27 11.71 -4.23 -8.13
C GLU A 27 11.28 -5.70 -8.02
N ALA A 28 12.16 -6.56 -7.51
CA ALA A 28 11.87 -7.98 -7.31
C ALA A 28 10.60 -8.18 -6.46
N PHE A 29 10.50 -7.51 -5.31
CA PHE A 29 9.29 -7.62 -4.48
C PHE A 29 8.04 -7.11 -5.19
N PHE A 30 8.14 -5.99 -5.93
CA PHE A 30 7.02 -5.46 -6.71
C PHE A 30 6.54 -6.45 -7.77
N ASP A 31 7.48 -7.05 -8.51
CA ASP A 31 7.18 -8.02 -9.58
C ASP A 31 6.61 -9.31 -9.01
N ASP A 32 7.12 -9.79 -7.89
CA ASP A 32 6.60 -10.98 -7.21
C ASP A 32 5.13 -10.78 -6.79
N MET A 33 4.77 -9.57 -6.35
CA MET A 33 3.38 -9.25 -5.99
C MET A 33 2.41 -9.30 -7.17
N LEU A 34 2.88 -9.17 -8.42
CA LEU A 34 2.06 -9.43 -9.61
C LEU A 34 1.72 -10.92 -9.75
N GLY A 35 2.53 -11.81 -9.16
CA GLY A 35 2.38 -13.27 -9.23
C GLY A 35 1.59 -13.90 -8.07
N VAL A 36 1.41 -13.20 -6.95
CA VAL A 36 0.75 -13.77 -5.75
C VAL A 36 -0.75 -14.00 -5.95
N LEU A 37 -1.46 -13.00 -6.46
CA LEU A 37 -2.88 -13.05 -6.80
C LEU A 37 -3.14 -12.19 -8.04
N PRO A 38 -4.23 -12.43 -8.80
CA PRO A 38 -4.56 -11.61 -9.95
C PRO A 38 -4.60 -10.12 -9.57
N PRO A 39 -3.75 -9.27 -10.18
CA PRO A 39 -3.69 -7.87 -9.82
C PRO A 39 -4.99 -7.16 -10.19
N ALA A 40 -5.61 -6.51 -9.20
CA ALA A 40 -6.79 -5.70 -9.43
C ALA A 40 -6.39 -4.27 -9.82
N HIS A 41 -7.16 -3.67 -10.73
CA HIS A 41 -6.91 -2.32 -11.21
C HIS A 41 -8.18 -1.48 -11.07
N ILE A 42 -8.01 -0.21 -10.69
CA ILE A 42 -9.09 0.78 -10.62
C ILE A 42 -8.81 1.85 -11.66
N GLN A 43 -9.80 2.14 -12.51
CA GLN A 43 -9.65 3.14 -13.57
C GLN A 43 -9.24 4.50 -12.99
N GLY A 44 -8.16 5.07 -13.56
CA GLY A 44 -7.64 6.38 -13.15
C GLY A 44 -6.77 6.36 -11.88
N VAL A 45 -6.60 5.20 -11.22
CA VAL A 45 -5.67 5.02 -10.11
C VAL A 45 -4.40 4.34 -10.65
N PRO A 46 -3.20 4.85 -10.35
CA PRO A 46 -1.97 4.25 -10.84
C PRO A 46 -1.72 2.88 -10.20
N GLY A 47 -1.07 1.98 -10.92
CA GLY A 47 -0.62 0.70 -10.39
C GLY A 47 -1.74 -0.31 -10.15
N PHE A 48 -1.51 -1.24 -9.21
CA PHE A 48 -2.39 -2.37 -8.97
C PHE A 48 -2.55 -2.69 -7.48
N PHE A 49 -3.61 -3.43 -7.17
CA PHE A 49 -3.96 -3.84 -5.83
C PHE A 49 -3.82 -5.35 -5.68
N VAL A 50 -3.26 -5.78 -4.55
CA VAL A 50 -3.28 -7.17 -4.10
C VAL A 50 -4.26 -7.27 -2.94
N THR A 51 -5.26 -8.14 -3.10
CA THR A 51 -6.31 -8.37 -2.11
C THR A 51 -5.93 -9.58 -1.25
N GLU A 52 -5.33 -9.36 -0.08
CA GLU A 52 -5.21 -10.44 0.90
C GLU A 52 -6.60 -10.74 1.48
N ALA A 53 -7.07 -11.97 1.29
CA ALA A 53 -8.45 -12.37 1.47
C ALA A 53 -8.98 -12.36 2.93
N VAL A 54 -8.25 -11.81 3.91
CA VAL A 54 -8.52 -12.07 5.34
C VAL A 54 -8.64 -10.81 6.21
N SER A 55 -8.54 -9.58 5.67
CA SER A 55 -8.74 -8.37 6.50
C SER A 55 -9.48 -7.23 5.79
N GLU A 56 -10.75 -7.05 6.16
CA GLU A 56 -11.36 -5.74 6.46
C GLU A 56 -10.98 -4.54 5.56
N ASP A 57 -11.24 -4.61 4.25
CA ASP A 57 -11.14 -3.48 3.30
C ASP A 57 -9.76 -2.86 3.06
N VAL A 58 -8.71 -3.38 3.69
CA VAL A 58 -7.33 -2.92 3.53
C VAL A 58 -6.59 -3.83 2.55
N HIS A 59 -5.98 -3.23 1.53
CA HIS A 59 -5.28 -3.90 0.43
C HIS A 59 -3.86 -3.37 0.32
N ALA A 60 -2.97 -4.19 -0.22
CA ALA A 60 -1.67 -3.69 -0.66
C ALA A 60 -1.84 -3.00 -2.02
N HIS A 61 -1.35 -1.77 -2.16
CA HIS A 61 -1.34 -1.00 -3.39
C HIS A 61 0.10 -0.78 -3.83
N PHE A 62 0.40 -1.11 -5.08
CA PHE A 62 1.73 -1.04 -5.65
C PHE A 62 1.75 -0.12 -6.87
N VAL A 63 2.76 0.77 -6.95
CA VAL A 63 2.91 1.72 -8.06
C VAL A 63 4.36 1.77 -8.54
N HIS A 64 4.55 1.68 -9.86
CA HIS A 64 5.79 2.03 -10.52
C HIS A 64 5.70 3.48 -11.06
N ALA A 65 6.61 4.35 -10.64
CA ALA A 65 6.64 5.75 -11.06
C ALA A 65 8.08 6.28 -11.09
N GLY A 66 8.54 6.78 -12.24
CA GLY A 66 9.87 7.40 -12.36
C GLY A 66 11.05 6.43 -12.15
N GLY A 67 10.94 5.19 -12.64
CA GLY A 67 11.98 4.15 -12.49
C GLY A 67 12.11 3.61 -11.07
N ARG A 68 11.03 3.74 -10.29
CA ARG A 68 11.01 3.57 -8.84
C ARG A 68 9.70 2.87 -8.43
N PHE A 69 9.80 1.85 -7.57
CA PHE A 69 8.67 1.04 -7.10
C PHE A 69 8.22 1.40 -5.68
N TYR A 70 6.92 1.50 -5.47
CA TYR A 70 6.31 1.91 -4.21
C TYR A 70 5.25 0.90 -3.79
N GLY A 71 5.08 0.74 -2.48
CA GLY A 71 4.03 -0.07 -1.88
C GLY A 71 3.49 0.58 -0.61
N ALA A 72 2.22 0.30 -0.31
CA ALA A 72 1.58 0.68 0.95
C ALA A 72 0.36 -0.22 1.20
N TYR A 73 -0.06 -0.34 2.46
CA TYR A 73 -1.44 -0.68 2.77
C TYR A 73 -2.33 0.54 2.60
N VAL A 74 -3.44 0.34 1.90
CA VAL A 74 -4.45 1.34 1.62
C VAL A 74 -5.82 0.74 1.88
N ALA A 75 -6.80 1.56 2.18
CA ALA A 75 -8.14 1.07 2.42
C ALA A 75 -9.05 1.39 1.25
N LEU A 76 -9.66 0.38 0.66
CA LEU A 76 -10.41 0.47 -0.59
C LEU A 76 -11.60 1.44 -0.50
N GLY A 77 -12.24 1.50 0.67
CA GLY A 77 -13.34 2.44 0.96
C GLY A 77 -12.91 3.89 1.22
N ASP A 78 -11.61 4.18 1.25
CA ASP A 78 -11.06 5.52 1.50
C ASP A 78 -9.94 5.85 0.49
N PRO A 79 -10.31 6.40 -0.69
CA PRO A 79 -9.35 6.76 -1.73
C PRO A 79 -8.27 7.75 -1.31
N ALA A 80 -8.46 8.50 -0.21
CA ALA A 80 -7.41 9.38 0.32
C ALA A 80 -6.18 8.60 0.82
N THR A 81 -6.35 7.31 1.10
CA THR A 81 -5.25 6.42 1.48
C THR A 81 -4.43 5.92 0.29
N PHE A 82 -4.95 6.03 -0.94
CA PHE A 82 -4.30 5.46 -2.13
C PHE A 82 -2.96 6.13 -2.44
N ILE A 83 -2.10 5.38 -3.13
CA ILE A 83 -0.87 5.92 -3.68
C ILE A 83 -1.22 6.75 -4.92
N THR A 84 -0.83 8.03 -4.91
CA THR A 84 -0.95 8.93 -6.06
C THR A 84 0.41 9.51 -6.40
N TYR A 85 0.59 10.01 -7.64
CA TYR A 85 1.84 10.67 -8.02
C TYR A 85 2.16 11.88 -7.14
N ALA A 86 1.16 12.63 -6.70
CA ALA A 86 1.35 13.75 -5.77
C ALA A 86 1.83 13.26 -4.39
N ARG A 87 1.29 12.15 -3.89
CA ARG A 87 1.70 11.55 -2.61
C ARG A 87 3.12 10.97 -2.71
N ILE A 88 3.49 10.36 -3.84
CA ILE A 88 4.86 9.92 -4.12
C ILE A 88 5.80 11.13 -4.13
N ALA A 89 5.46 12.21 -4.83
CA ALA A 89 6.30 13.40 -4.88
C ALA A 89 6.50 14.03 -3.49
N ALA A 90 5.44 14.09 -2.67
CA ALA A 90 5.54 14.57 -1.29
C ALA A 90 6.40 13.64 -0.41
N PHE A 91 6.26 12.33 -0.58
CA PHE A 91 7.07 11.33 0.12
C PHE A 91 8.55 11.45 -0.23
N ASP A 92 8.90 11.54 -1.52
CA ASP A 92 10.29 11.67 -1.98
C ASP A 92 10.90 13.02 -1.55
N ALA A 93 10.11 14.09 -1.46
CA ALA A 93 10.59 15.40 -1.02
C ALA A 93 11.04 15.39 0.45
N VAL A 94 10.36 14.62 1.31
CA VAL A 94 10.69 14.54 2.75
C VAL A 94 11.60 13.34 3.07
N ASN A 95 11.75 12.40 2.15
CA ASN A 95 12.65 11.26 2.24
C ASN A 95 13.57 11.26 1.00
N PRO A 96 14.76 11.90 1.05
CA PRO A 96 15.67 11.92 -0.09
C PRO A 96 16.37 10.58 -0.36
N ALA A 97 16.52 9.74 0.67
CA ALA A 97 17.13 8.40 0.57
C ALA A 97 16.42 7.36 1.48
N PRO A 98 15.11 7.11 1.27
CA PRO A 98 14.36 6.15 2.07
C PRO A 98 14.92 4.74 1.85
N PRO A 99 14.95 3.90 2.90
CA PRO A 99 15.32 2.50 2.75
C PRO A 99 14.40 1.83 1.73
N VAL A 100 14.98 0.95 0.93
CA VAL A 100 14.23 0.13 -0.03
C VAL A 100 13.87 -1.17 0.67
N LEU A 101 12.57 -1.40 0.87
CA LEU A 101 12.12 -2.62 1.52
C LEU A 101 12.22 -3.80 0.55
N ALA A 102 12.96 -4.82 0.98
CA ALA A 102 12.87 -6.18 0.47
C ALA A 102 12.20 -7.00 1.58
N TRP A 103 11.03 -7.59 1.31
CA TRP A 103 10.32 -8.39 2.32
C TRP A 103 10.84 -9.82 2.44
N TYR A 104 11.69 -10.22 1.50
CA TYR A 104 12.53 -11.37 1.69
C TYR A 104 13.51 -11.04 2.81
N PRO A 105 13.57 -11.84 3.88
CA PRO A 105 14.69 -11.72 4.81
C PRO A 105 15.98 -11.84 4.00
N ASP A 106 16.92 -10.93 4.26
CA ASP A 106 18.32 -11.18 3.88
C ASP A 106 18.69 -12.48 4.62
N ASP A 107 18.93 -13.56 3.87
CA ASP A 107 19.14 -14.93 4.37
C ASP A 107 19.81 -15.06 5.75
#